data_AF-A0A8T1G217-F1
#
_entry.id   AF-A0A8T1G217-F1
#
_cell.length_a   1.000
_cell.length_b   1.000
_cell.length_c   1.000
_cell.angle_alpha   90.00
_cell.angle_beta   90.00
_cell.angle_gamma   90.00
#
_symmetry.space_group_name_H-M   'P 1'
#
loop_
_entity.id
_entity.type
_entity.pdbx_description
1 polymer ?
#
loop_
_entity_poly.entity_id
_entity_poly.type
_entity_poly.pdbx_seq_one_letter_code
_entity_poly.pdbx_strand_id
1 'polypeptide(L)'
;MAPQVDRSDARFSWSAPDVAALRNYCANAFGWDQQKSDGVLKPLEEKARVTAASGGRHIQTRLDRFFTSYDDQVHYAKIKSKRLRSAVNQRSGSRSDKSKKQRK
;
A
#
# COMPACT_ATOMS: atom_id res chain seq x y z
N MET A 1 -30.10 -5.26 -5.85
CA MET A 1 -28.96 -5.43 -6.79
C MET A 1 -27.86 -6.16 -6.04
N ALA A 2 -27.53 -7.40 -6.41
CA ALA A 2 -26.45 -8.18 -5.79
C ALA A 2 -25.55 -8.70 -6.93
N PRO A 3 -24.46 -8.00 -7.27
CA PRO A 3 -23.58 -8.44 -8.33
C PRO A 3 -22.92 -9.76 -7.93
N GLN A 4 -22.79 -10.67 -8.90
CA GLN A 4 -22.04 -11.90 -8.69
C GLN A 4 -20.55 -11.53 -8.55
N VAL A 5 -19.97 -11.84 -7.39
CA VAL A 5 -18.55 -11.61 -7.10
C VAL A 5 -17.84 -12.94 -6.86
N ASP A 6 -16.56 -12.98 -7.20
CA ASP A 6 -15.67 -14.08 -6.82
C ASP A 6 -15.45 -14.07 -5.29
N ARG A 7 -15.50 -15.26 -4.67
CA ARG A 7 -15.36 -15.47 -3.22
C ARG A 7 -13.98 -16.02 -2.85
N SER A 8 -13.01 -15.96 -3.77
CA SER A 8 -11.65 -16.41 -3.51
C SER A 8 -11.05 -15.74 -2.27
N ASP A 9 -10.65 -16.57 -1.29
CA ASP A 9 -9.91 -16.15 -0.09
C ASP A 9 -8.40 -16.05 -0.34
N ALA A 10 -7.95 -16.22 -1.59
CA ALA A 10 -6.54 -16.19 -1.93
C ALA A 10 -5.92 -14.83 -1.58
N ARG A 11 -4.78 -14.87 -0.88
CA ARG A 11 -4.08 -13.65 -0.50
C ARG A 11 -3.44 -13.02 -1.73
N PHE A 12 -3.74 -11.75 -1.96
CA PHE A 12 -3.09 -10.98 -3.01
C PHE A 12 -1.59 -10.82 -2.74
N SER A 13 -0.76 -11.16 -3.72
CA SER A 13 0.70 -11.06 -3.65
C SER A 13 1.31 -10.75 -5.01
N TRP A 14 2.48 -10.10 -4.99
CA TRP A 14 3.32 -9.92 -6.17
C TRP A 14 4.51 -10.87 -6.09
N SER A 15 4.84 -11.56 -7.19
CA SER A 15 6.00 -12.44 -7.32
C SER A 15 6.93 -11.98 -8.43
N ALA A 16 8.16 -12.49 -8.45
CA ALA A 16 9.05 -12.30 -9.58
C ALA A 16 8.48 -13.02 -10.82
N PRO A 17 8.49 -12.37 -12.00
CA PRO A 17 8.02 -12.99 -13.23
C PRO A 17 9.02 -14.05 -13.75
N ASP A 18 8.51 -15.13 -14.34
CA ASP A 18 9.33 -16.08 -15.10
C ASP A 18 9.51 -15.57 -16.53
N VAL A 19 10.72 -15.08 -16.81
CA VAL A 19 11.04 -14.45 -18.10
C VAL A 19 11.28 -15.44 -19.22
N ALA A 20 11.69 -16.68 -18.92
CA ALA A 20 11.79 -17.71 -19.95
C ALA A 20 10.39 -18.08 -20.48
N ALA A 21 9.44 -18.27 -19.56
CA ALA A 21 8.05 -18.53 -19.92
C ALA A 21 7.42 -17.35 -20.68
N LEU A 22 7.67 -16.10 -20.26
CA LEU A 22 7.18 -14.91 -20.94
C LEU A 22 7.75 -14.74 -22.35
N ARG A 23 9.03 -15.02 -22.57
CA ARG A 23 9.62 -15.02 -23.92
C ARG A 23 8.93 -16.01 -24.84
N ASN A 24 8.74 -17.25 -24.38
CA ASN A 24 8.05 -18.28 -25.14
C ASN A 24 6.61 -17.86 -25.46
N TYR A 25 5.92 -17.28 -24.49
CA TYR A 25 4.58 -16.73 -24.70
C TYR A 25 4.58 -15.59 -25.73
N CYS A 26 5.50 -14.64 -25.64
CA CYS A 26 5.60 -13.52 -26.60
C CYS A 26 5.90 -13.99 -28.02
N ALA A 27 6.73 -15.02 -28.18
CA ALA A 27 6.99 -15.64 -29.48
C ALA A 27 5.72 -16.32 -30.02
N ASN A 28 5.02 -17.10 -29.20
CA ASN A 28 3.85 -17.87 -29.64
C ASN A 28 2.59 -17.00 -29.86
N ALA A 29 2.35 -16.03 -28.98
CA ALA A 29 1.14 -15.21 -29.01
C ALA A 29 1.27 -13.97 -29.90
N PHE A 30 2.47 -13.39 -29.99
CA PHE A 30 2.69 -12.12 -30.71
C PHE A 30 3.67 -12.24 -31.88
N GLY A 31 4.31 -13.39 -32.09
CA GLY A 31 5.32 -13.57 -33.13
C GLY A 31 6.57 -12.70 -32.91
N TRP A 32 6.85 -12.31 -31.66
CA TRP A 32 8.00 -11.45 -31.38
C TRP A 32 9.31 -12.23 -31.49
N ASP A 33 10.32 -11.58 -32.06
CA ASP A 33 11.68 -12.08 -31.96
C ASP A 33 12.20 -11.93 -30.53
N GLN A 34 13.31 -12.62 -30.25
CA GLN A 34 13.92 -12.60 -28.93
C GLN A 34 14.41 -11.19 -28.56
N GLN A 35 14.90 -10.42 -29.53
CA GLN A 35 15.44 -9.07 -29.29
C GLN A 35 14.35 -8.10 -28.85
N LYS A 36 13.19 -8.10 -29.51
CA LYS A 36 12.02 -7.28 -29.13
C LYS A 36 11.46 -7.70 -27.79
N SER A 37 11.34 -9.01 -27.55
CA SER A 37 10.88 -9.54 -26.27
C SER A 37 11.81 -9.09 -25.13
N ASP A 38 13.11 -9.19 -25.33
CA ASP A 38 14.12 -8.74 -24.36
C ASP A 38 14.10 -7.24 -24.13
N GLY A 39 13.90 -6.44 -25.18
CA GLY A 39 13.80 -4.99 -25.06
C GLY A 39 12.66 -4.55 -24.13
N VAL A 40 11.57 -5.32 -24.07
CA VAL A 40 10.41 -5.04 -23.21
C VAL A 40 10.54 -5.71 -21.83
N LEU A 41 11.02 -6.95 -21.79
CA LEU A 41 11.05 -7.75 -20.56
C LEU A 41 12.18 -7.35 -19.61
N LYS A 42 13.36 -6.95 -20.10
CA LYS A 42 14.48 -6.56 -19.22
C LYS A 42 14.17 -5.35 -18.34
N PRO A 43 13.57 -4.25 -18.85
CA PRO A 43 13.14 -3.14 -18.00
C PRO A 43 12.09 -3.55 -16.96
N LEU A 44 11.22 -4.50 -17.32
CA LEU A 44 10.20 -5.03 -16.42
C LEU A 44 10.83 -5.86 -15.28
N GLU A 45 11.78 -6.74 -15.59
CA GLU A 45 12.53 -7.51 -14.59
C GLU A 45 13.22 -6.59 -13.59
N GLU A 46 13.92 -5.56 -14.08
CA GLU A 46 14.64 -4.66 -13.18
C GLU A 46 13.68 -3.90 -12.27
N LYS A 47 12.55 -3.41 -12.79
CA LYS A 47 11.52 -2.78 -11.96
C LYS A 47 10.91 -3.76 -10.96
N ALA A 48 10.63 -4.99 -11.37
CA ALA A 48 10.09 -6.02 -10.48
C ALA A 48 11.08 -6.34 -9.36
N ARG A 49 12.37 -6.50 -9.68
CA ARG A 49 13.46 -6.72 -8.73
C ARG A 49 13.59 -5.56 -7.74
N VAL A 50 13.60 -4.32 -8.22
CA VAL A 50 13.67 -3.12 -7.38
C VAL A 50 12.45 -3.04 -6.45
N THR A 51 11.25 -3.34 -6.96
CA THR A 51 10.01 -3.32 -6.17
C THR A 51 9.99 -4.42 -5.11
N ALA A 52 10.46 -5.62 -5.45
CA ALA A 52 10.58 -6.76 -4.52
C ALA A 52 11.63 -6.49 -3.43
N ALA A 53 12.83 -6.01 -3.80
CA ALA A 53 13.93 -5.74 -2.88
C ALA A 53 13.60 -4.59 -1.90
N SER A 54 12.85 -3.59 -2.35
CA SER A 54 12.41 -2.49 -1.50
C SER A 54 11.18 -2.80 -0.65
N GLY A 55 10.61 -4.01 -0.72
CA GLY A 55 9.51 -4.47 0.15
C GLY A 55 8.27 -3.58 0.07
N GLY A 56 7.98 -2.99 -1.10
CA GLY A 56 6.85 -2.06 -1.26
C GLY A 56 7.04 -0.69 -0.59
N ARG A 57 8.26 -0.35 -0.12
CA ARG A 57 8.57 0.94 0.54
C ARG A 57 8.32 2.18 -0.34
N HIS A 58 8.04 2.01 -1.63
CA HIS A 58 7.72 3.09 -2.56
C HIS A 58 6.22 3.17 -2.92
N ILE A 59 5.32 2.64 -2.09
CA ILE A 59 3.89 2.95 -2.21
C ILE A 59 3.55 4.00 -1.17
N GLN A 60 3.58 5.27 -1.56
CA GLN A 60 3.12 6.35 -0.70
C GLN A 60 1.63 6.17 -0.44
N THR A 61 1.26 5.88 0.80
CA THR A 61 -0.14 5.76 1.22
C THR A 61 -0.84 7.11 1.13
N ARG A 62 -2.04 7.17 0.54
CA ARG A 62 -2.91 8.35 0.58
C ARG A 62 -3.45 8.57 2.00
N LEU A 63 -3.67 9.83 2.38
CA LEU A 63 -4.23 10.19 3.69
C LEU A 63 -5.58 9.51 3.95
N ASP A 64 -6.41 9.39 2.92
CA ASP A 64 -7.72 8.71 2.96
C ASP A 64 -7.64 7.26 3.49
N ARG A 65 -6.49 6.59 3.35
CA ARG A 65 -6.27 5.23 3.89
C ARG A 65 -6.30 5.21 5.43
N PHE A 66 -6.01 6.34 6.07
CA PHE A 66 -5.91 6.47 7.53
C PHE A 66 -7.17 7.08 8.16
N PHE A 67 -8.06 7.66 7.36
CA PHE A 67 -9.36 8.15 7.81
C PHE A 67 -10.40 7.09 7.46
N THR A 68 -11.03 6.50 8.48
CA THR A 68 -12.22 5.65 8.28
C THR A 68 -13.24 6.41 7.46
N SER A 69 -13.72 5.82 6.37
CA SER A 69 -14.77 6.40 5.52
C SER A 69 -16.00 6.74 6.36
N TYR A 70 -16.71 7.81 6.00
CA TYR A 70 -17.89 8.32 6.73
C TYR A 70 -19.02 7.29 6.95
N ASP A 71 -19.01 6.15 6.25
CA ASP A 71 -19.94 5.03 6.45
C ASP A 71 -19.66 4.19 7.71
N ASP A 72 -18.41 4.19 8.18
CA ASP A 72 -18.06 3.59 9.46
C ASP A 72 -18.53 4.55 10.55
N GLN A 73 -19.66 4.27 11.19
CA GLN A 73 -20.19 4.90 12.42
C GLN A 73 -19.23 4.72 13.64
N VAL A 74 -17.92 4.73 13.41
CA VAL A 74 -16.86 4.53 14.37
C VAL A 74 -16.50 5.91 14.93
N HIS A 75 -17.18 6.29 16.01
CA HIS A 75 -16.98 7.59 16.66
C HIS A 75 -15.58 7.85 17.22
N TYR A 76 -14.67 6.87 17.22
CA TYR A 76 -13.27 7.09 17.60
C TYR A 76 -12.34 6.16 16.83
N ALA A 77 -11.67 6.68 15.80
CA ALA A 77 -10.62 5.94 15.11
C ALA A 77 -9.47 5.63 16.09
N LYS A 78 -9.30 4.36 16.48
CA LYS A 78 -8.14 3.90 17.25
C LYS A 78 -6.88 4.15 16.41
N ILE A 79 -6.13 5.21 16.72
CA ILE A 79 -4.96 5.64 15.96
C ILE A 79 -3.90 4.53 15.99
N LYS A 80 -3.79 3.72 14.93
CA LYS A 80 -2.83 2.60 14.85
C LYS A 80 -1.38 3.07 14.64
N SER A 81 -1.18 4.20 13.96
CA SER A 81 0.13 4.79 13.68
C SER A 81 0.81 5.33 14.94
N LYS A 82 2.04 4.87 15.22
CA LYS A 82 2.85 5.32 16.37
C LYS A 82 3.18 6.82 16.29
N ARG A 83 3.52 7.32 15.10
CA ARG A 83 3.84 8.74 14.86
C ARG A 83 2.63 9.64 15.04
N LEU A 84 1.48 9.25 14.47
CA LEU A 84 0.24 10.02 14.61
C LEU A 84 -0.23 10.07 16.05
N ARG A 85 -0.11 8.95 16.79
CA ARG A 85 -0.44 8.92 18.22
C ARG A 85 0.41 9.89 19.03
N SER A 86 1.71 9.98 18.74
CA SER A 86 2.61 10.95 19.38
C SER A 86 2.20 12.40 19.10
N ALA A 87 1.91 12.75 17.84
CA ALA A 87 1.55 14.11 17.46
C ALA A 87 0.19 14.54 18.05
N VAL A 88 -0.79 13.62 18.10
CA VAL A 88 -2.11 13.89 18.69
C VAL A 88 -2.00 14.09 20.20
N ASN A 89 -1.23 13.24 20.90
CA ASN A 89 -1.02 13.38 22.34
C ASN A 89 -0.33 14.70 22.71
N GLN A 90 0.62 15.17 21.89
CA GLN A 90 1.26 16.48 22.06
C GLN A 90 0.27 17.64 21.87
N ARG A 91 -0.68 17.51 20.94
CA ARG A 91 -1.75 18.50 20.72
C ARG A 91 -2.79 18.52 21.84
N SER A 92 -3.12 17.38 22.45
CA SER A 92 -4.11 17.32 23.54
C SER A 92 -3.56 17.73 24.90
N GLY A 93 -2.25 17.62 25.12
CA GLY A 93 -1.59 17.97 26.39
C GLY A 93 -1.44 19.47 26.69
N SER A 94 -1.76 20.37 25.74
CA SER A 94 -1.57 21.81 25.92
C SER A 94 -2.80 22.57 26.46
N ARG A 95 -3.87 21.86 26.87
CA ARG A 95 -5.15 22.48 27.29
C ARG A 95 -5.53 22.36 28.77
N SER A 96 -4.67 21.86 29.65
CA SER A 96 -5.02 21.74 31.08
C SER A 96 -3.87 22.05 32.02
N ASP A 97 -3.39 23.29 32.07
CA ASP A 97 -2.67 23.76 33.27
C ASP A 97 -2.68 25.29 33.44
N LYS A 98 -3.86 25.87 33.66
CA LYS A 98 -3.99 27.26 34.16
C LYS A 98 -5.14 27.46 35.15
N SER A 99 -5.41 26.49 36.04
CA SER A 99 -6.35 26.72 37.14
C SER A 99 -6.00 25.91 38.39
N LYS A 100 -4.92 26.29 39.10
CA LYS A 100 -4.76 26.03 40.54
C LYS A 100 -3.58 26.83 41.11
N LYS A 101 -3.79 28.13 41.30
CA LYS A 101 -3.03 28.89 42.30
C LYS A 101 -3.90 29.96 42.94
N GLN A 102 -4.76 29.52 43.85
CA GLN A 102 -5.28 30.34 44.95
C GLN A 102 -5.56 29.42 46.14
N ARG A 103 -5.28 29.93 47.35
CA ARG A 103 -5.32 29.31 48.69
C ARG A 103 -3.99 28.74 49.19
N LYS A 104 -3.17 29.59 49.80
CA LYS A 104 -3.11 29.69 51.27
C LYS A 104 -2.61 31.07 51.66
#